data_AF-X0VC93-F1
#
_entry.id   AF-X0VC93-F1
#
_cell.length_a   1.000
_cell.length_b   1.000
_cell.length_c   1.000
_cell.angle_alpha   90.00
_cell.angle_beta   90.00
_cell.angle_gamma   90.00
#
_symmetry.space_group_name_H-M   'P 1'
#
loop_
_entity.id
_entity.type
_entity.pdbx_description
1 polymer ?
#
loop_
_entity_poly.entity_id
_entity_poly.type
_entity_poly.pdbx_seq_one_letter_code
_entity_poly.pdbx_strand_id
1 'polypeptide(L)'
;ISSSSDVLGGDISQLPEEVTMVLSLLSLLIVISGLIIFIIIFSKNKFRKTTALLSILSILLLIVTISIFLYAMSMLTEVGVGSFIGNGDLDTSLPGLSESKVLPSQWGPGIGFFLGLISVIILVIVLLYGRLKKRFSKNECSSQEYALIV
;
A
#
# COMPACT_ATOMS: atom_id res chain seq x y z
N ILE A 1 -32.51 -5.49 21.90
CA ILE A 1 -32.15 -4.88 23.19
C ILE A 1 -31.83 -6.02 24.14
N SER A 2 -30.54 -6.29 24.34
CA SER A 2 -30.03 -7.05 25.49
C SER A 2 -28.97 -6.17 26.12
N SER A 3 -29.31 -5.63 27.28
CA SER A 3 -28.54 -4.72 28.09
C SER A 3 -27.63 -5.53 29.02
N SER A 4 -26.33 -5.52 28.75
CA SER A 4 -25.30 -5.94 29.69
C SER A 4 -24.24 -4.84 29.70
N SER A 5 -24.36 -3.99 30.71
CA SER A 5 -23.34 -3.03 31.14
C SER A 5 -22.16 -3.78 31.76
N ASP A 6 -20.96 -3.20 31.65
CA ASP A 6 -19.72 -3.63 32.31
C ASP A 6 -18.87 -4.72 31.66
N VAL A 7 -18.73 -4.65 30.33
CA VAL A 7 -17.42 -4.95 29.75
C VAL A 7 -17.06 -3.92 28.69
N LEU A 8 -16.57 -2.77 29.14
CA LEU A 8 -15.92 -1.77 28.30
C LEU A 8 -14.50 -2.26 27.95
N GLY A 9 -14.39 -3.37 27.21
CA GLY A 9 -13.12 -3.87 26.68
C GLY A 9 -12.51 -3.01 25.58
N GLY A 10 -13.09 -1.83 25.30
CA GLY A 10 -12.71 -0.92 24.23
C GLY A 10 -11.79 0.22 24.63
N ASP A 11 -11.71 0.58 25.93
CA ASP A 11 -11.00 1.80 26.36
C ASP A 11 -9.53 1.60 26.74
N ILE A 12 -8.99 0.37 26.68
CA ILE A 12 -7.58 0.10 27.05
C ILE A 12 -6.74 -0.54 25.94
N SER A 13 -7.24 -0.64 24.71
CA SER A 13 -6.38 -0.86 23.55
C SER A 13 -5.98 0.49 22.94
N GLN A 14 -5.46 1.40 23.75
CA GLN A 14 -4.66 2.49 23.22
C GLN A 14 -3.40 1.83 22.66
N LEU A 15 -3.41 1.61 21.34
CA LEU A 15 -2.19 1.28 20.61
C LEU A 15 -1.13 2.32 21.02
N PRO A 16 0.12 1.90 21.26
CA PRO A 16 1.20 2.83 21.62
C PRO A 16 1.21 4.03 20.66
N GLU A 17 1.42 5.22 21.19
CA GLU A 17 1.30 6.47 20.44
C GLU A 17 2.22 6.46 19.19
N GLU A 18 3.37 5.81 19.31
CA GLU A 18 4.34 5.60 18.24
C GLU A 18 3.73 4.83 17.05
N VAL A 19 2.92 3.82 17.35
CA VAL A 19 2.28 2.97 16.34
C VAL A 19 1.20 3.75 15.61
N THR A 20 0.37 4.48 16.37
CA THR A 20 -0.68 5.32 15.77
C THR A 20 -0.09 6.44 14.91
N MET A 21 1.03 7.03 15.33
CA MET A 21 1.77 8.02 14.55
C MET A 21 2.26 7.42 13.22
N VAL A 22 2.89 6.24 13.23
CA VAL A 22 3.35 5.58 12.01
C VAL A 22 2.19 5.26 11.07
N LEU A 23 1.08 4.72 11.59
CA LEU A 23 -0.11 4.43 10.77
C LEU A 23 -0.72 5.70 10.16
N SER A 24 -0.78 6.80 10.93
CA SER A 24 -1.30 8.08 10.43
C SER A 24 -0.42 8.66 9.31
N LEU A 25 0.91 8.60 9.47
CA LEU A 25 1.88 9.01 8.46
C LEU A 25 1.77 8.17 7.19
N LEU A 26 1.64 6.85 7.33
CA LEU A 26 1.42 5.93 6.21
C LEU A 26 0.14 6.28 5.44
N SER A 27 -0.97 6.51 6.14
CA SER A 27 -2.24 6.90 5.52
C SER A 27 -2.10 8.20 4.71
N LEU A 28 -1.44 9.20 5.29
CA LEU A 28 -1.18 10.48 4.63
C LEU A 28 -0.28 10.32 3.39
N LEU A 29 0.74 9.46 3.45
CA LEU A 29 1.61 9.13 2.31
C LEU A 29 0.81 8.49 1.16
N ILE A 30 -0.10 7.55 1.47
CA ILE A 30 -0.96 6.93 0.46
C ILE A 30 -1.83 7.99 -0.22
N VAL A 31 -2.49 8.86 0.56
CA VAL A 31 -3.34 9.93 0.02
C VAL A 31 -2.56 10.87 -0.88
N ILE A 32 -1.37 11.33 -0.45
CA ILE A 32 -0.51 12.20 -1.26
C ILE A 32 -0.10 11.49 -2.55
N SER A 33 0.33 10.23 -2.48
CA SER A 33 0.72 9.45 -3.66
C SER A 33 -0.43 9.33 -4.67
N GLY A 34 -1.64 9.09 -4.18
CA GLY A 34 -2.85 9.00 -5.01
C GLY A 34 -3.19 10.32 -5.67
N LEU A 35 -3.11 11.44 -4.93
CA LEU A 35 -3.35 12.77 -5.47
C LEU A 35 -2.34 13.15 -6.56
N ILE A 36 -1.05 12.84 -6.36
CA ILE A 36 -0.03 13.11 -7.39
C ILE A 36 -0.33 12.32 -8.67
N ILE A 37 -0.68 11.03 -8.55
CA ILE A 37 -1.04 10.19 -9.70
C ILE A 37 -2.29 10.75 -10.41
N PHE A 38 -3.30 11.16 -9.65
CA PHE A 38 -4.53 11.74 -10.19
C PHE A 38 -4.25 13.03 -10.98
N ILE A 39 -3.45 13.95 -10.41
CA ILE A 39 -3.03 15.20 -11.07
C ILE A 39 -2.23 14.91 -12.34
N ILE A 40 -1.34 13.91 -12.32
CA ILE A 40 -0.56 13.48 -13.49
C ILE A 40 -1.47 13.02 -14.63
N ILE A 41 -2.50 12.22 -14.32
CA ILE A 41 -3.43 11.71 -15.31
C ILE A 41 -4.25 12.84 -15.93
N PHE A 42 -4.69 13.81 -15.12
CA PHE A 42 -5.47 14.96 -15.59
C PHE A 42 -4.62 15.98 -16.37
N SER A 43 -3.36 16.20 -15.97
CA SER A 43 -2.46 17.21 -16.54
C SER A 43 -1.64 16.71 -17.74
N LYS A 44 -2.09 15.64 -18.40
CA LYS A 44 -1.35 14.87 -19.41
C LYS A 44 -0.88 15.69 -20.63
N ASN A 45 -1.40 16.88 -20.85
CA ASN A 45 -1.26 17.63 -22.10
C ASN A 45 -0.14 18.68 -22.14
N LYS A 46 0.45 19.11 -21.00
CA LYS A 46 1.35 20.29 -20.99
C LYS A 46 2.85 19.99 -20.83
N PHE A 47 3.27 18.94 -20.09
CA PHE A 47 4.70 18.72 -19.78
C PHE A 47 5.16 17.24 -19.74
N ARG A 48 5.30 16.62 -20.92
CA ARG A 48 5.67 15.19 -21.10
C ARG A 48 6.90 14.68 -20.32
N LYS A 49 7.92 15.52 -20.05
CA LYS A 49 9.14 15.12 -19.32
C LYS A 49 8.93 15.16 -17.80
N THR A 50 8.35 16.24 -17.30
CA THR A 50 8.05 16.43 -15.86
C THR A 50 7.07 15.38 -15.36
N THR A 51 6.02 15.07 -16.14
CA THR A 51 5.05 14.03 -15.80
C THR A 51 5.67 12.64 -15.67
N ALA A 52 6.71 12.33 -16.44
CA ALA A 52 7.39 11.04 -16.35
C ALA A 52 8.24 10.91 -15.08
N LEU A 53 8.94 11.98 -14.69
CA LEU A 53 9.71 12.00 -13.42
C LEU A 53 8.77 11.92 -12.21
N LEU A 54 7.69 12.69 -12.22
CA LEU A 54 6.69 12.69 -11.15
C LEU A 54 6.02 11.32 -10.98
N SER A 55 5.76 10.62 -12.08
CA SER A 55 5.19 9.26 -12.05
C SER A 55 6.17 8.25 -11.45
N ILE A 56 7.46 8.32 -11.79
CA ILE A 56 8.50 7.47 -11.18
C ILE A 56 8.60 7.76 -9.68
N LEU A 57 8.60 9.04 -9.29
CA LEU A 57 8.64 9.45 -7.89
C LEU A 57 7.43 8.92 -7.10
N SER A 58 6.23 8.96 -7.71
CA SER A 58 5.01 8.44 -7.08
C SER A 58 5.08 6.93 -6.83
N ILE A 59 5.63 6.17 -7.79
CA ILE A 59 5.82 4.72 -7.64
C ILE A 59 6.83 4.42 -6.54
N LEU A 60 7.96 5.14 -6.49
CA LEU A 60 8.96 4.98 -5.44
C LEU A 60 8.35 5.26 -4.06
N LEU A 61 7.57 6.34 -3.94
CA LEU A 61 6.90 6.70 -2.70
C LEU A 61 5.87 5.63 -2.27
N LEU A 62 5.13 5.05 -3.22
CA LEU A 62 4.19 3.96 -2.97
C LEU A 62 4.91 2.68 -2.51
N ILE A 63 6.05 2.33 -3.14
CA ILE A 63 6.89 1.20 -2.72
C ILE A 63 7.40 1.41 -1.29
N VAL A 64 7.96 2.59 -1.00
CA VAL A 64 8.45 2.93 0.35
C VAL A 64 7.32 2.82 1.38
N THR A 65 6.13 3.31 1.05
CA THR A 65 4.95 3.20 1.91
C THR A 65 4.62 1.75 2.24
N ILE A 66 4.58 0.88 1.23
CA ILE A 66 4.30 -0.56 1.41
C ILE A 66 5.40 -1.23 2.25
N SER A 67 6.67 -0.87 2.03
CA SER A 67 7.79 -1.41 2.81
C SER A 67 7.73 -1.00 4.27
N ILE A 68 7.43 0.28 4.56
CA ILE A 68 7.27 0.77 5.94
C ILE A 68 6.07 0.09 6.61
N PHE A 69 4.95 -0.05 5.90
CA PHE A 69 3.78 -0.78 6.40
C PHE A 69 4.13 -2.22 6.75
N LEU A 70 4.82 -2.93 5.86
CA LEU A 70 5.23 -4.31 6.09
C LEU A 70 6.15 -4.43 7.31
N TYR A 71 7.13 -3.54 7.43
CA TYR A 71 8.03 -3.52 8.58
C TYR A 71 7.30 -3.24 9.89
N ALA A 72 6.51 -2.16 9.94
CA ALA A 72 5.79 -1.75 11.15
C ALA A 72 4.80 -2.83 11.60
N MET A 73 4.02 -3.38 10.67
CA MET A 73 3.07 -4.44 11.00
C MET A 73 3.75 -5.76 11.33
N SER A 74 4.91 -6.08 10.75
CA SER A 74 5.69 -7.27 11.13
C SER A 74 6.15 -7.16 12.58
N MET A 75 6.68 -6.02 13.00
CA MET A 75 7.08 -5.79 14.39
C MET A 75 5.89 -5.91 15.35
N LEU A 76 4.74 -5.32 14.99
CA LEU A 76 3.52 -5.39 15.81
C LEU A 76 2.96 -6.81 15.94
N THR A 77 2.95 -7.55 14.84
CA THR A 77 2.43 -8.91 14.82
C THR A 77 3.40 -9.91 15.43
N GLU A 78 4.71 -9.67 15.37
CA GLU A 78 5.70 -10.47 16.09
C GLU A 78 5.51 -10.37 17.60
N VAL A 79 5.31 -9.16 18.14
CA VAL A 79 5.05 -8.98 19.58
C VAL A 79 3.65 -9.42 20.00
N GLY A 80 2.66 -9.33 19.11
CA GLY A 80 1.27 -9.65 19.43
C GLY A 80 0.91 -11.12 19.25
N VAL A 81 1.29 -11.71 18.12
CA VAL A 81 0.85 -13.04 17.67
C VAL A 81 2.01 -13.91 17.16
N GLY A 82 3.26 -13.44 17.26
CA GLY A 82 4.48 -14.16 16.88
C GLY A 82 4.86 -14.08 15.39
N SER A 83 3.91 -13.88 14.47
CA SER A 83 4.21 -13.81 13.03
C SER A 83 3.30 -12.85 12.27
N PHE A 84 3.79 -12.33 11.13
CA PHE A 84 3.01 -11.43 10.26
C PHE A 84 1.84 -12.10 9.53
N ILE A 85 2.00 -13.37 9.19
CA ILE A 85 0.97 -14.23 8.61
C ILE A 85 0.98 -15.54 9.39
N GLY A 86 -0.19 -15.98 9.82
CA GLY A 86 -0.28 -17.16 10.67
C GLY A 86 -1.71 -17.64 10.88
N ASN A 87 -1.77 -18.88 11.36
CA ASN A 87 -2.96 -19.48 11.92
C ASN A 87 -2.53 -20.10 13.25
N GLY A 88 -3.28 -19.82 14.31
CA GLY A 88 -2.93 -20.30 15.63
C GLY A 88 -4.02 -20.04 16.65
N ASP A 89 -3.85 -20.70 17.76
CA ASP A 89 -4.72 -20.60 18.91
C ASP A 89 -4.29 -19.38 19.73
N LEU A 90 -5.17 -18.37 19.80
CA LEU A 90 -4.93 -17.16 20.58
C LEU A 90 -5.65 -17.27 21.92
N ASP A 91 -4.87 -17.14 22.99
CA ASP A 91 -5.40 -17.00 24.34
C ASP A 91 -5.96 -15.60 24.49
N THR A 92 -7.29 -15.49 24.38
CA THR A 92 -7.98 -14.22 24.55
C THR A 92 -8.56 -14.14 25.94
N SER A 93 -8.02 -13.25 26.77
CA SER A 93 -8.65 -12.87 28.04
C SER A 93 -9.71 -11.81 27.73
N LEU A 94 -10.95 -12.25 27.42
CA LEU A 94 -12.05 -11.31 27.32
C LEU A 94 -12.38 -10.80 28.74
N PRO A 95 -12.36 -9.47 28.98
CA PRO A 95 -12.80 -8.95 30.27
C PRO A 95 -14.26 -9.40 30.52
N GLY A 96 -14.56 -9.82 31.75
CA GLY A 96 -15.88 -10.38 32.12
C GLY A 96 -16.03 -11.91 32.00
N LEU A 97 -15.00 -12.63 31.51
CA LEU A 97 -14.93 -14.09 31.59
C LEU A 97 -13.68 -14.48 32.39
N SER A 98 -13.87 -15.27 33.46
CA SER A 98 -12.80 -15.72 34.37
C SER A 98 -11.83 -16.72 33.74
N GLU A 99 -12.16 -17.26 32.57
CA GLU A 99 -11.37 -18.27 31.86
C GLU A 99 -10.93 -17.73 30.50
N SER A 100 -9.61 -17.76 30.28
CA SER A 100 -8.99 -17.56 28.97
C SER A 100 -9.50 -18.62 28.00
N LYS A 101 -10.26 -18.19 26.99
CA LYS A 101 -10.66 -19.09 25.90
C LYS A 101 -9.61 -19.05 24.81
N VAL A 102 -9.12 -20.25 24.49
CA VAL A 102 -8.32 -20.53 23.32
C VAL A 102 -9.22 -20.40 22.09
N LEU A 103 -8.95 -19.41 21.23
CA LEU A 103 -9.70 -19.19 20.00
C LEU A 103 -8.81 -19.46 18.77
N PRO A 104 -9.20 -20.41 17.89
CA PRO A 104 -8.48 -20.64 16.65
C PRO A 104 -8.67 -19.42 15.74
N SER A 105 -7.57 -18.76 15.41
CA SER A 105 -7.56 -17.46 14.75
C SER A 105 -6.58 -17.44 13.58
N GLN A 106 -6.99 -16.77 12.50
CA GLN A 106 -6.13 -16.50 11.34
C GLN A 106 -5.87 -15.00 11.25
N TRP A 107 -4.62 -14.63 11.04
CA TRP A 107 -4.23 -13.23 10.90
C TRP A 107 -3.27 -13.05 9.73
N GLY A 108 -3.28 -11.83 9.21
CA GLY A 108 -2.46 -11.46 8.07
C GLY A 108 -2.73 -10.02 7.64
N PRO A 109 -2.02 -9.56 6.61
CA PRO A 109 -2.24 -8.25 6.03
C PRO A 109 -3.68 -8.11 5.50
N GLY A 110 -4.28 -6.97 5.78
CA GLY A 110 -5.61 -6.63 5.27
C GLY A 110 -5.62 -6.39 3.76
N ILE A 111 -6.83 -6.33 3.20
CA ILE A 111 -7.07 -6.13 1.76
C ILE A 111 -6.37 -4.89 1.18
N GLY A 112 -6.20 -3.83 1.97
CA GLY A 112 -5.51 -2.61 1.57
C GLY A 112 -4.06 -2.82 1.15
N PHE A 113 -3.36 -3.76 1.79
CA PHE A 113 -1.99 -4.11 1.43
C PHE A 113 -1.91 -4.71 0.02
N PHE A 114 -2.80 -5.66 -0.29
CA PHE A 114 -2.88 -6.28 -1.61
C PHE A 114 -3.29 -5.28 -2.69
N LEU A 115 -4.24 -4.38 -2.39
CA LEU A 115 -4.61 -3.28 -3.28
C LEU A 115 -3.42 -2.36 -3.59
N GLY A 116 -2.60 -2.05 -2.58
CA GLY A 116 -1.37 -1.29 -2.75
C GLY A 116 -0.37 -1.99 -3.69
N LEU A 117 -0.13 -3.28 -3.49
CA LEU A 117 0.75 -4.07 -4.36
C LEU A 117 0.25 -4.11 -5.81
N ILE A 118 -1.05 -4.36 -6.01
CA ILE A 118 -1.67 -4.37 -7.35
C ILE A 118 -1.51 -2.99 -8.01
N SER A 119 -1.71 -1.90 -7.26
CA SER A 119 -1.53 -0.54 -7.75
C SER A 119 -0.10 -0.29 -8.26
N VAL A 120 0.91 -0.71 -7.51
CA VAL A 120 2.32 -0.63 -7.95
C VAL A 120 2.53 -1.40 -9.25
N ILE A 121 2.03 -2.64 -9.34
CA ILE A 121 2.18 -3.48 -10.53
C ILE A 121 1.54 -2.80 -11.76
N ILE A 122 0.32 -2.29 -11.63
CA ILE A 122 -0.39 -1.59 -12.71
C ILE A 122 0.40 -0.36 -13.16
N LEU A 123 0.89 0.47 -12.23
CA LEU A 123 1.65 1.67 -12.55
C LEU A 123 2.95 1.35 -13.29
N VAL A 124 3.65 0.29 -12.88
CA VAL A 124 4.87 -0.19 -13.56
C VAL A 124 4.55 -0.63 -14.99
N ILE A 125 3.49 -1.42 -15.20
CA ILE A 125 3.06 -1.86 -16.53
C ILE A 125 2.73 -0.66 -17.42
N VAL A 126 1.99 0.32 -16.91
CA VAL A 126 1.63 1.55 -17.64
C VAL A 126 2.88 2.34 -18.05
N LEU A 127 3.86 2.47 -17.15
CA LEU A 127 5.13 3.13 -17.47
C LEU A 127 5.92 2.39 -18.55
N LEU A 128 6.03 1.07 -18.45
CA LEU A 128 6.73 0.24 -19.43
C LEU A 128 6.06 0.32 -20.80
N TYR A 129 4.73 0.19 -20.86
CA TYR A 129 3.97 0.32 -22.10
C TYR A 129 4.17 1.71 -22.75
N GLY A 130 4.14 2.77 -21.95
CA GLY A 130 4.41 4.13 -22.44
C GLY A 130 5.83 4.33 -22.99
N ARG A 131 6.83 3.63 -22.43
CA ARG A 131 8.23 3.65 -22.92
C ARG A 131 8.38 2.85 -24.21
N LEU A 132 7.77 1.67 -24.28
CA LEU A 132 7.79 0.80 -25.48
C LEU A 132 7.13 1.50 -26.67
N LYS A 133 5.91 2.04 -26.50
CA LYS A 133 5.20 2.76 -27.57
C LYS A 133 6.01 3.93 -28.13
N LYS A 134 6.73 4.68 -27.26
CA LYS A 134 7.62 5.76 -27.71
C LYS A 134 8.83 5.26 -28.49
N ARG A 135 9.42 4.12 -28.12
CA ARG A 135 10.55 3.54 -28.88
C ARG A 135 10.10 3.04 -30.26
N PHE A 136 8.97 2.35 -30.36
CA PHE A 136 8.45 1.87 -31.64
C PHE A 136 8.18 3.02 -32.62
N SER A 137 7.46 4.05 -32.20
CA SER A 137 7.16 5.21 -33.05
C SER A 137 8.41 6.00 -33.48
N LYS A 138 9.47 6.03 -32.65
CA LYS A 138 10.75 6.65 -33.03
C LYS A 138 11.48 5.83 -34.10
N ASN A 139 11.44 4.50 -34.01
CA ASN A 139 12.13 3.62 -34.95
C ASN A 139 11.48 3.62 -36.35
N GLU A 140 10.14 3.68 -36.43
CA GLU A 140 9.43 3.77 -37.72
C GLU A 140 9.77 5.08 -38.48
N CYS A 141 9.82 6.21 -37.78
CA CYS A 141 10.16 7.51 -38.39
C CYS A 141 11.60 7.55 -38.90
N SER A 142 12.55 6.96 -38.16
CA SER A 142 13.94 6.87 -38.61
C SER A 142 14.08 5.92 -39.80
N SER A 143 13.35 4.80 -39.82
CA SER A 143 13.39 3.85 -40.95
C SER A 143 12.83 4.43 -42.26
N GLN A 144 11.86 5.35 -42.20
CA GLN A 144 11.36 6.05 -43.39
C GLN A 144 12.33 7.10 -43.93
N GLU A 145 13.10 7.79 -43.09
CA GLU A 145 14.15 8.71 -43.56
C GLU A 145 15.24 7.96 -44.34
N TYR A 146 15.68 6.79 -43.89
CA TYR A 146 16.69 6.01 -44.62
C TYR A 146 16.17 5.47 -45.96
N ALA A 147 14.87 5.15 -46.07
CA ALA A 147 14.27 4.67 -47.31
C ALA A 147 14.08 5.77 -48.38
N LEU A 148 14.11 7.05 -47.99
CA LEU A 148 14.02 8.20 -48.91
C LEU A 148 15.38 8.67 -49.44
N ILE A 149 16.48 8.18 -48.87
CA ILE A 149 17.85 8.59 -49.21
C ILE A 149 18.52 7.61 -50.21
N VAL A 150 17.93 6.43 -50.44
CA VAL A 150 18.39 5.40 -51.40
C VAL A 150 17.53 5.44 -52.65
#